data_AF-K6DCX9-F1
#
_entry.id   AF-K6DCX9-F1
#
_cell.length_a   1.000
_cell.length_b   1.000
_cell.length_c   1.000
_cell.angle_alpha   90.00
_cell.angle_beta   90.00
_cell.angle_gamma   90.00
#
_symmetry.space_group_name_H-M   'P 1'
#
loop_
_entity.id
_entity.type
_entity.pdbx_description
1 polymer ?
#
loop_
_entity_poly.entity_id
_entity_poly.type
_entity_poly.pdbx_seq_one_letter_code
_entity_poly.pdbx_strand_id
1 'polypeptide(L)'
;MEKDQAIYLANQIESSKPAMYEIRKLETVGGTLPKFHQWTNSKKTLAAYEVTRPESDTGYYFLFIDWHRNENYYLVIYAHDRSTTCAEIRQIQELDDGPHLVWAYKPFKRDGKNDQRKAYFKQMFGSTTVHIKLPSSPSEVEKFFTQLFKLCQNRVRADKIVEVFDFEN
;
A
#
# COMPACT_ATOMS: atom_id res chain seq x y z
N MET A 1 -2.61 -12.55 -2.67
CA MET A 1 -1.39 -12.99 -3.34
C MET A 1 -1.03 -14.31 -2.71
N GLU A 2 -0.44 -15.21 -3.47
CA GLU A 2 0.05 -16.45 -2.91
C GLU A 2 1.17 -16.16 -1.92
N LYS A 3 1.37 -17.07 -0.97
CA LYS A 3 2.39 -16.90 0.08
C LYS A 3 3.79 -16.72 -0.52
N ASP A 4 4.14 -17.47 -1.55
CA ASP A 4 5.46 -17.41 -2.18
C ASP A 4 5.69 -16.07 -2.89
N GLN A 5 4.65 -15.47 -3.47
CA GLN A 5 4.73 -14.12 -4.03
C GLN A 5 4.99 -13.07 -2.94
N ALA A 6 4.35 -13.21 -1.77
CA ALA A 6 4.60 -12.33 -0.63
C ALA A 6 6.02 -12.50 -0.07
N ILE A 7 6.51 -13.75 0.02
CA ILE A 7 7.89 -14.06 0.44
C ILE A 7 8.89 -13.44 -0.53
N TYR A 8 8.67 -13.62 -1.83
CA TYR A 8 9.54 -13.05 -2.85
C TYR A 8 9.66 -11.53 -2.70
N LEU A 9 8.54 -10.81 -2.57
CA LEU A 9 8.54 -9.36 -2.39
C LEU A 9 9.23 -8.91 -1.10
N ALA A 10 8.95 -9.60 0.01
CA ALA A 10 9.62 -9.34 1.29
C ALA A 10 11.15 -9.49 1.17
N ASN A 11 11.61 -10.52 0.47
CA ASN A 11 13.05 -10.76 0.25
C ASN A 11 13.69 -9.68 -0.63
N GLN A 12 12.99 -9.19 -1.67
CA GLN A 12 13.49 -8.07 -2.49
C GLN A 12 13.66 -6.82 -1.63
N ILE A 13 12.67 -6.50 -0.78
CA ILE A 13 12.71 -5.35 0.12
C ILE A 13 13.87 -5.48 1.12
N GLU A 14 14.03 -6.65 1.76
CA GLU A 14 15.10 -6.87 2.76
C GLU A 14 16.51 -6.80 2.18
N SER A 15 16.66 -7.19 0.91
CA SER A 15 17.96 -7.15 0.22
C SER A 15 18.26 -5.78 -0.40
N SER A 16 17.28 -4.87 -0.40
CA SER A 16 17.40 -3.57 -1.06
C SER A 16 18.06 -2.52 -0.18
N LYS A 17 18.67 -1.52 -0.83
CA LYS A 17 19.20 -0.32 -0.20
C LYS A 17 18.84 0.90 -1.07
N PRO A 18 17.55 1.25 -1.17
CA PRO A 18 17.12 2.41 -1.94
C PRO A 18 17.75 3.67 -1.34
N ALA A 19 18.21 4.59 -2.19
CA ALA A 19 18.83 5.84 -1.76
C ALA A 19 17.79 6.83 -1.21
N MET A 20 16.57 6.79 -1.76
CA MET A 20 15.50 7.74 -1.41
C MET A 20 14.65 7.32 -0.20
N TYR A 21 14.78 6.09 0.28
CA TYR A 21 13.91 5.54 1.32
C TYR A 21 14.72 4.89 2.43
N GLU A 22 14.26 5.07 3.66
CA GLU A 22 14.71 4.29 4.79
C GLU A 22 13.71 3.16 5.06
N ILE A 23 14.23 1.97 5.35
CA ILE A 23 13.42 0.77 5.59
C ILE A 23 13.76 0.25 6.97
N ARG A 24 12.77 0.16 7.85
CA ARG A 24 12.88 -0.47 9.16
C ARG A 24 11.92 -1.66 9.24
N LYS A 25 12.47 -2.87 9.33
CA LYS A 25 11.68 -4.08 9.57
C LYS A 25 11.09 -4.04 10.98
N LEU A 26 9.80 -4.30 11.10
CA LEU A 26 9.12 -4.40 12.39
C LEU A 26 9.27 -5.81 12.94
N GLU A 27 9.49 -5.91 14.25
CA GLU A 27 9.55 -7.19 14.93
C GLU A 27 8.18 -7.84 15.01
N THR A 28 8.12 -9.13 14.67
CA THR A 28 6.93 -9.97 14.84
C THR A 28 7.11 -10.90 16.02
N VAL A 29 6.05 -11.09 16.82
CA VAL A 29 6.03 -12.05 17.94
C VAL A 29 5.14 -13.22 17.55
N GLY A 30 5.71 -14.42 17.52
CA GLY A 30 4.99 -15.64 17.11
C GLY A 30 4.38 -15.56 15.70
N GLY A 31 5.03 -14.83 14.79
CA GLY A 31 4.52 -14.60 13.43
C GLY A 31 3.30 -13.66 13.36
N THR A 32 3.10 -12.82 14.38
CA THR A 32 2.05 -11.80 14.41
C THR A 32 2.63 -10.44 14.74
N LEU A 33 1.87 -9.37 14.49
CA LEU A 33 2.27 -8.00 14.80
C LEU A 33 1.38 -7.42 15.92
N PRO A 34 1.62 -7.81 17.20
CA PRO A 34 0.76 -7.42 18.31
C PRO A 34 0.88 -5.92 18.59
N LYS A 35 -0.23 -5.29 19.02
CA LYS A 35 -0.28 -3.88 19.43
C LYS A 35 0.07 -2.86 18.33
N PHE A 36 0.21 -3.28 17.07
CA PHE A 36 0.37 -2.35 15.95
C PHE A 36 -0.94 -1.63 15.63
N HIS A 37 -2.00 -2.39 15.39
CA HIS A 37 -3.37 -1.90 15.22
C HIS A 37 -4.35 -3.04 15.58
N GLN A 38 -5.55 -2.73 16.09
CA GLN A 38 -6.50 -3.78 16.53
C GLN A 38 -6.82 -4.81 15.43
N TRP A 39 -6.86 -4.36 14.18
CA TRP A 39 -7.14 -5.21 13.02
C TRP A 39 -5.98 -6.12 12.59
N THR A 40 -4.75 -5.89 13.07
CA THR A 40 -3.61 -6.78 12.79
C THR A 40 -3.43 -7.84 13.88
N ASN A 41 -4.08 -7.67 15.04
CA ASN A 41 -3.93 -8.60 16.16
C ASN A 41 -4.35 -10.03 15.77
N SER A 42 -3.51 -11.00 16.15
CA SER A 42 -3.71 -12.43 15.90
C SER A 42 -3.79 -12.84 14.43
N LYS A 43 -3.44 -11.95 13.49
CA LYS A 43 -3.30 -12.32 12.07
C LYS A 43 -1.84 -12.70 11.79
N LYS A 44 -1.64 -13.72 10.95
CA LYS A 44 -0.32 -14.16 10.53
C LYS A 44 0.31 -13.05 9.68
N THR A 45 1.43 -12.51 10.14
CA THR A 45 2.23 -11.49 9.46
C THR A 45 3.52 -12.14 9.01
N LEU A 46 3.74 -12.19 7.69
CA LEU A 46 4.95 -12.71 7.10
C LEU A 46 6.13 -11.75 7.32
N ALA A 47 5.89 -10.47 7.00
CA ALA A 47 6.84 -9.41 7.19
C ALA A 47 6.10 -8.08 7.33
N ALA A 48 6.72 -7.13 8.01
CA ALA A 48 6.20 -5.78 8.17
C ALA A 48 7.36 -4.80 8.13
N TYR A 49 7.19 -3.71 7.41
CA TYR A 49 8.21 -2.67 7.25
C TYR A 49 7.59 -1.31 7.51
N GLU A 50 8.29 -0.48 8.25
CA GLU A 50 8.14 0.96 8.14
C GLU A 50 9.03 1.44 7.01
N VAL A 51 8.46 2.20 6.09
CA VAL A 51 9.21 2.81 4.99
C VAL A 51 8.97 4.31 5.05
N THR A 52 10.04 5.07 5.17
CA THR A 52 10.01 6.54 5.24
C THR A 52 10.81 7.12 4.07
N ARG A 53 10.38 8.29 3.61
CA ARG A 53 11.11 9.13 2.66
C ARG A 53 11.62 10.36 3.41
N PRO A 54 12.89 10.40 3.84
CA PRO A 54 13.42 11.45 4.72
C PRO A 54 13.25 12.87 4.15
N GLU A 55 13.45 13.03 2.84
CA GLU A 55 13.33 14.32 2.14
C GLU A 55 11.98 15.02 2.35
N SER A 56 10.89 14.24 2.46
CA SER A 56 9.53 14.76 2.53
C SER A 56 8.80 14.42 3.83
N ASP A 57 9.51 13.87 4.81
CA ASP A 57 8.98 13.36 6.09
C ASP A 57 7.67 12.55 5.92
N THR A 58 7.62 11.75 4.85
CA THR A 58 6.44 10.94 4.53
C THR A 58 6.75 9.48 4.82
N GLY A 59 5.88 8.81 5.57
CA GLY A 59 6.05 7.40 5.92
C GLY A 59 4.79 6.58 5.68
N TYR A 60 4.99 5.27 5.51
CA TYR A 60 3.91 4.27 5.52
C TYR A 60 4.40 2.98 6.14
N TYR A 61 3.47 2.18 6.65
CA TYR A 61 3.75 0.81 7.07
C TYR A 61 3.26 -0.17 6.02
N PHE A 62 4.13 -1.07 5.59
CA PHE A 62 3.87 -2.10 4.58
C PHE A 62 3.79 -3.45 5.28
N LEU A 63 2.59 -4.03 5.32
CA LEU A 63 2.34 -5.29 6.02
C LEU A 63 2.04 -6.39 5.00
N PHE A 64 2.88 -7.44 4.96
CA PHE A 64 2.59 -8.69 4.27
C PHE A 64 1.85 -9.61 5.24
N ILE A 65 0.53 -9.60 5.18
CA ILE A 65 -0.33 -10.16 6.23
C ILE A 65 -1.46 -11.01 5.64
N ASP A 66 -1.79 -12.14 6.29
CA ASP A 66 -3.00 -12.92 6.01
C ASP A 66 -4.22 -12.16 6.55
N TRP A 67 -4.66 -11.18 5.77
CA TRP A 67 -5.61 -10.16 6.22
C TRP A 67 -6.99 -10.71 6.55
N HIS A 68 -7.44 -11.74 5.83
CA HIS A 68 -8.75 -12.36 6.01
C HIS A 68 -8.71 -13.79 6.57
N ARG A 69 -7.54 -14.27 7.01
CA ARG A 69 -7.35 -15.61 7.62
C ARG A 69 -7.77 -16.74 6.67
N ASN A 70 -7.36 -16.62 5.42
CA ASN A 70 -7.68 -17.56 4.36
C ASN A 70 -6.42 -18.00 3.60
N GLU A 71 -5.26 -17.88 4.25
CA GLU A 71 -3.93 -18.23 3.73
C GLU A 71 -3.53 -17.46 2.46
N ASN A 72 -4.28 -16.43 2.10
CA ASN A 72 -3.93 -15.48 1.06
C ASN A 72 -3.35 -14.22 1.69
N TYR A 73 -2.16 -13.86 1.25
CA TYR A 73 -1.48 -12.68 1.77
C TYR A 73 -1.93 -11.42 1.04
N TYR A 74 -1.88 -10.33 1.78
CA TYR A 74 -2.14 -8.98 1.32
C TYR A 74 -0.90 -8.15 1.57
N LEU A 75 -0.63 -7.20 0.69
CA LEU A 75 0.12 -6.01 1.02
C LEU A 75 -0.89 -4.97 1.52
N VAL A 76 -0.94 -4.81 2.84
CA VAL A 76 -1.75 -3.76 3.49
C VAL A 76 -0.81 -2.60 3.81
N ILE A 77 -1.13 -1.42 3.28
CA ILE A 77 -0.35 -0.20 3.49
C ILE A 77 -1.12 0.68 4.45
N TYR A 78 -0.53 0.99 5.60
CA TYR A 78 -1.08 1.90 6.61
C TYR A 78 -0.43 3.28 6.52
N ALA A 79 -1.20 4.33 6.81
CA ALA A 79 -0.67 5.65 7.10
C ALA A 79 0.34 5.59 8.27
N HIS A 80 1.29 6.53 8.32
CA HIS A 80 2.35 6.51 9.33
C HIS A 80 1.85 6.70 10.77
N ASP A 81 0.72 7.39 10.95
CA ASP A 81 0.04 7.51 12.24
C ASP A 81 -0.80 6.26 12.61
N ARG A 82 -0.84 5.26 11.72
CA ARG A 82 -1.63 4.02 11.81
C ARG A 82 -3.14 4.24 11.89
N SER A 83 -3.63 5.44 11.57
CA SER A 83 -5.05 5.79 11.67
C SER A 83 -5.93 5.03 10.68
N THR A 84 -5.39 4.72 9.50
CA THR A 84 -6.15 4.09 8.42
C THR A 84 -5.26 3.33 7.44
N THR A 85 -5.85 2.39 6.71
CA THR A 85 -5.22 1.76 5.55
C THR A 85 -5.29 2.70 4.35
N CYS A 86 -4.16 2.91 3.68
CA CYS A 86 -4.06 3.62 2.41
C CYS A 86 -4.39 2.72 1.23
N ALA A 87 -3.98 1.45 1.28
CA ALA A 87 -4.26 0.46 0.26
C ALA A 87 -4.28 -0.95 0.85
N GLU A 88 -5.11 -1.80 0.27
CA GLU A 88 -5.19 -3.24 0.58
C GLU A 88 -5.08 -3.97 -0.76
N ILE A 89 -3.93 -4.60 -1.01
CA ILE A 89 -3.60 -5.17 -2.31
C ILE A 89 -3.37 -6.67 -2.16
N ARG A 90 -4.15 -7.46 -2.89
CA ARG A 90 -3.99 -8.93 -2.92
C ARG A 90 -3.77 -9.50 -4.30
N GLN A 91 -4.17 -8.78 -5.34
CA GLN A 91 -4.18 -9.32 -6.68
C GLN A 91 -2.83 -9.04 -7.33
N ILE A 92 -2.24 -10.11 -7.88
CA ILE A 92 -1.13 -10.02 -8.82
C ILE A 92 -1.67 -10.46 -10.19
N GLN A 93 -1.30 -9.74 -11.23
CA GLN A 93 -1.64 -10.02 -12.61
C GLN A 93 -0.36 -10.05 -13.45
N GLU A 94 -0.17 -11.10 -14.25
CA GLU A 94 0.87 -11.13 -15.28
C GLU A 94 0.47 -10.23 -16.45
N LEU A 95 1.34 -9.28 -16.78
CA LEU A 95 1.27 -8.41 -17.95
C LEU A 95 2.50 -8.65 -18.84
N ASP A 96 2.54 -8.05 -20.03
CA ASP A 96 3.61 -8.28 -21.03
C ASP A 96 5.03 -8.03 -20.48
N ASP A 97 5.18 -7.11 -19.54
CA ASP A 97 6.47 -6.80 -18.91
C ASP A 97 6.65 -7.44 -17.52
N GLY A 98 5.76 -8.34 -17.10
CA GLY A 98 5.88 -9.16 -15.90
C GLY A 98 4.74 -8.99 -14.87
N PRO A 99 4.92 -9.50 -13.64
CA PRO A 99 3.88 -9.47 -12.62
C PRO A 99 3.65 -8.06 -12.08
N HIS A 100 2.37 -7.72 -11.90
CA HIS A 100 1.93 -6.43 -11.37
C HIS A 100 0.98 -6.61 -10.20
N LEU A 101 1.17 -5.80 -9.15
CA LEU A 101 0.15 -5.54 -8.15
C LEU A 101 -1.01 -4.79 -8.81
N VAL A 102 -2.24 -5.26 -8.58
CA VAL A 102 -3.46 -4.63 -9.10
C VAL A 102 -4.28 -4.09 -7.93
N TRP A 103 -4.53 -2.78 -7.95
CA TRP A 103 -5.36 -2.11 -6.96
C TRP A 103 -6.41 -1.22 -7.62
N ALA A 104 -7.64 -1.26 -7.11
CA ALA A 104 -8.74 -0.46 -7.62
C ALA A 104 -9.22 0.53 -6.56
N TYR A 105 -9.32 1.80 -6.95
CA TYR A 105 -9.89 2.83 -6.09
C TYR A 105 -11.39 2.65 -5.96
N LYS A 106 -11.84 2.35 -4.74
CA LYS A 106 -13.24 2.14 -4.39
C LYS A 106 -13.57 2.96 -3.14
N PRO A 107 -13.96 4.24 -3.27
CA PRO A 107 -14.41 5.01 -2.13
C PRO A 107 -15.77 4.49 -1.64
N PHE A 108 -15.91 4.36 -0.32
CA PHE A 108 -17.12 3.84 0.35
C PHE A 108 -17.66 4.81 1.40
N LYS A 109 -17.43 6.12 1.24
CA LYS A 109 -17.95 7.13 2.17
C LYS A 109 -19.48 7.26 2.00
N ARG A 110 -20.21 7.48 3.10
CA ARG A 110 -21.69 7.57 3.12
C ARG A 110 -22.19 9.01 2.96
N ASP A 111 -21.52 9.81 2.15
CA ASP A 111 -21.80 11.24 1.95
C ASP A 111 -22.35 11.57 0.55
N GLY A 112 -22.57 10.55 -0.29
CA GLY A 112 -23.05 10.73 -1.66
C GLY A 112 -22.02 11.29 -2.65
N LYS A 113 -20.79 11.59 -2.21
CA LYS A 113 -19.77 12.24 -3.06
C LYS A 113 -18.72 11.27 -3.62
N ASN A 114 -18.98 9.96 -3.60
CA ASN A 114 -18.03 8.94 -4.06
C ASN A 114 -17.71 9.05 -5.56
N ASP A 115 -18.66 9.47 -6.40
CA ASP A 115 -18.43 9.60 -7.83
C ASP A 115 -17.51 10.77 -8.18
N GLN A 116 -17.60 11.88 -7.44
CA GLN A 116 -16.67 13.00 -7.56
C GLN A 116 -15.24 12.57 -7.21
N ARG A 117 -15.08 11.82 -6.10
CA ARG A 117 -13.78 11.26 -5.71
C ARG A 117 -13.20 10.33 -6.76
N LYS A 118 -14.03 9.43 -7.33
CA LYS A 118 -13.61 8.53 -8.42
C LYS A 118 -13.20 9.30 -9.67
N ALA A 119 -13.96 10.32 -10.07
CA ALA A 119 -13.67 11.15 -11.22
C ALA A 119 -12.33 11.88 -11.04
N TYR A 120 -12.11 12.50 -9.88
CA TYR A 120 -10.85 13.15 -9.54
C TYR A 120 -9.67 12.16 -9.54
N PHE A 121 -9.83 11.00 -8.90
CA PHE A 121 -8.79 9.97 -8.90
C PHE A 121 -8.44 9.53 -10.32
N LYS A 122 -9.45 9.28 -11.18
CA LYS A 122 -9.25 8.92 -12.58
C LYS A 122 -8.54 10.02 -13.36
N GLN A 123 -8.84 11.29 -13.11
CA GLN A 123 -8.15 12.41 -13.75
C GLN A 123 -6.65 12.44 -13.38
N MET A 124 -6.32 12.17 -12.11
CA MET A 124 -4.93 12.19 -11.62
C MET A 124 -4.11 10.95 -12.01
N PHE A 125 -4.75 9.79 -12.16
CA PHE A 125 -4.08 8.50 -12.44
C PHE A 125 -4.32 7.94 -13.85
N GLY A 126 -5.18 8.56 -14.65
CA GLY A 126 -5.66 8.04 -15.94
C GLY A 126 -6.67 6.89 -15.82
N SER A 127 -6.71 6.19 -14.68
CA SER A 127 -7.58 5.05 -14.42
C SER A 127 -7.94 4.97 -12.94
N THR A 128 -9.07 4.32 -12.63
CA THR A 128 -9.42 3.92 -11.26
C THR A 128 -8.72 2.64 -10.82
N THR A 129 -8.11 1.91 -11.76
CA THR A 129 -7.28 0.73 -11.49
C THR A 129 -5.83 1.08 -11.73
N VAL A 130 -4.98 0.79 -10.75
CA VAL A 130 -3.55 1.05 -10.76
C VAL A 130 -2.82 -0.29 -10.83
N HIS A 131 -1.88 -0.38 -11.77
CA HIS A 131 -0.96 -1.50 -11.92
C HIS A 131 0.44 -1.05 -11.49
N ILE A 132 1.05 -1.77 -10.55
CA ILE A 132 2.39 -1.48 -10.03
C ILE A 132 3.25 -2.72 -10.23
N LYS A 133 4.26 -2.60 -11.08
CA LYS A 133 5.17 -3.70 -11.41
C LYS A 133 5.88 -4.19 -10.16
N LEU A 134 5.91 -5.51 -9.96
CA LEU A 134 6.70 -6.08 -8.87
C LEU A 134 8.20 -5.89 -9.19
N PRO A 135 9.04 -5.54 -8.20
CA PRO A 135 10.48 -5.48 -8.40
C PRO A 135 11.00 -6.89 -8.71
N SER A 136 11.70 -7.03 -9.83
CA SER A 136 12.34 -8.29 -10.24
C SER A 136 13.69 -8.52 -9.54
N SER A 137 14.24 -7.45 -8.94
CA SER A 137 15.50 -7.46 -8.20
C SER A 137 15.52 -6.37 -7.12
N PRO A 138 16.45 -6.44 -6.15
CA PRO A 138 16.50 -5.46 -5.05
C PRO A 138 16.75 -4.02 -5.53
N SER A 139 17.41 -3.82 -6.67
CA SER A 139 17.67 -2.49 -7.23
C SER A 139 16.42 -1.80 -7.77
N GLU A 140 15.34 -2.55 -8.03
CA GLU A 140 14.07 -1.99 -8.53
C GLU A 140 13.11 -1.56 -7.41
N VAL A 141 13.43 -1.88 -6.14
CA VAL A 141 12.57 -1.59 -4.98
C VAL A 141 12.33 -0.08 -4.80
N GLU A 142 13.30 0.77 -5.13
CA GLU A 142 13.12 2.23 -5.04
C GLU A 142 12.00 2.73 -5.95
N LYS A 143 11.98 2.25 -7.21
CA LYS A 143 10.94 2.59 -8.18
C LYS A 143 9.58 2.06 -7.72
N PHE A 144 9.56 0.83 -7.19
CA PHE A 144 8.36 0.21 -6.63
C PHE A 144 7.78 1.03 -5.47
N PHE A 145 8.59 1.44 -4.50
CA PHE A 145 8.15 2.32 -3.41
C PHE A 145 7.67 3.67 -3.91
N THR A 146 8.35 4.26 -4.88
CA THR A 146 7.89 5.53 -5.49
C THR A 146 6.49 5.42 -6.06
N GLN A 147 6.16 4.30 -6.71
CA GLN A 147 4.80 4.06 -7.21
C GLN A 147 3.79 3.83 -6.07
N LEU A 148 4.15 3.09 -5.01
CA LEU A 148 3.26 2.84 -3.87
C LEU A 148 3.02 4.09 -3.01
N PHE A 149 4.03 4.93 -2.81
CA PHE A 149 3.87 6.23 -2.14
C PHE A 149 2.94 7.13 -2.96
N LYS A 150 3.15 7.21 -4.28
CA LYS A 150 2.27 7.97 -5.17
C LYS A 150 0.82 7.47 -5.10
N LEU A 151 0.61 6.15 -5.06
CA LEU A 151 -0.70 5.54 -4.85
C LEU A 151 -1.35 6.04 -3.55
N CYS A 152 -0.64 5.95 -2.43
CA CYS A 152 -1.17 6.33 -1.12
C CYS A 152 -1.51 7.82 -1.05
N GLN A 153 -0.61 8.69 -1.51
CA GLN A 153 -0.80 10.14 -1.52
C GLN A 153 -2.00 10.55 -2.37
N ASN A 154 -2.13 10.00 -3.58
CA ASN A 154 -3.22 10.32 -4.47
C ASN A 154 -4.56 9.77 -3.97
N ARG A 155 -4.59 8.58 -3.35
CA ARG A 155 -5.79 8.09 -2.65
C ARG A 155 -6.24 9.07 -1.57
N VAL A 156 -5.30 9.56 -0.74
CA VAL A 156 -5.63 10.51 0.34
C VAL A 156 -6.15 11.82 -0.23
N ARG A 157 -5.53 12.35 -1.29
CA ARG A 157 -6.00 13.57 -1.98
C ARG A 157 -7.40 13.38 -2.55
N ALA A 158 -7.65 12.26 -3.23
CA ALA A 158 -8.97 11.96 -3.79
C ALA A 158 -10.05 11.85 -2.70
N ASP A 159 -9.73 11.26 -1.55
CA ASP A 159 -10.69 11.13 -0.45
C ASP A 159 -11.11 12.48 0.16
N LYS A 160 -10.24 13.50 0.07
CA LYS A 160 -10.43 14.84 0.62
C LYS A 160 -10.94 15.87 -0.40
N ILE A 161 -10.99 15.54 -1.69
CA ILE A 161 -11.24 16.53 -2.74
C ILE A 161 -12.54 17.31 -2.54
N VAL A 162 -13.58 16.64 -2.03
CA VAL A 162 -14.89 17.23 -1.80
C VAL A 162 -14.92 18.21 -0.63
N GLU A 163 -13.97 18.12 0.29
CA GLU A 163 -13.83 19.03 1.44
C GLU A 163 -13.14 20.33 1.01
N VAL A 164 -12.32 20.27 -0.05
CA VAL A 164 -11.61 21.46 -0.60
C VAL A 164 -12.56 22.33 -1.44
N PHE A 165 -13.54 21.71 -2.11
CA PHE A 165 -14.55 22.43 -2.92
C PHE A 165 -15.81 22.84 -2.14
N ASP A 166 -15.96 22.42 -0.88
CA ASP A 166 -17.10 22.80 -0.03
C ASP A 166 -16.97 24.21 0.59
N PHE A 167 -15.89 24.96 0.29
CA PHE A 167 -15.68 26.33 0.79
C PHE A 167 -16.30 27.45 -0.09
N GLU A 168 -17.03 27.10 -1.15
CA GLU A 168 -17.65 28.07 -2.08
C GLU A 168 -19.20 28.09 -2.04
N ASN A 169 -19.84 27.75 -0.91
CA ASN A 169 -21.28 27.97 -0.72
C ASN A 169 -21.59 28.65 0.62
#